data_AF-U6D0I3-F1
#
_entry.id   AF-U6D0I3-F1
#
_cell.length_a   1.000
_cell.length_b   1.000
_cell.length_c   1.000
_cell.angle_alpha   90.00
_cell.angle_beta   90.00
_cell.angle_gamma   90.00
#
_symmetry.space_group_name_H-M   'P 1'
#
loop_
_entity.id
_entity.type
_entity.pdbx_description
1 polymer ?
#
loop_
_entity_poly.entity_id
_entity_poly.type
_entity_poly.pdbx_seq_one_letter_code
_entity_poly.pdbx_strand_id
1 'polypeptide(L)'
;REVGGVARARTGPLRGGPDFLRLDHTFHLELEAARLLRALVLAWDPGVRRHRPCAQGTVLLPTVFRGCQAQQLAVRLEPQGLLYAKLTLSEQQEAPGTTEPRVFGLPLPLLVERENPPGQVPLIIQKCVGQIERRGLRVVGLYRLCGSAAVKKELRDAFERDSAAVCLSEDLYPDINVITGILKDYLRELPTPLITQPLYQVVLEAMAQGPPSRAPSSTEGTRGLLNCLPDVERATLTLLLDHLRLVSSFHAHNRMTPQNLAV
;
A
#
# COMPACT_ATOMS: atom_id res chain seq x y z
N ARG A 1 -9.84 5.93 16.75
CA ARG A 1 -9.67 5.43 18.13
C ARG A 1 -10.92 5.82 18.91
N GLU A 2 -11.74 4.84 19.26
CA GLU A 2 -13.00 5.03 19.98
C GLU A 2 -12.77 5.39 21.44
N VAL A 3 -13.61 6.29 21.97
CA VAL A 3 -13.86 6.44 23.41
C VAL A 3 -15.35 6.71 23.56
N GLY A 4 -16.09 5.72 24.06
CA GLY A 4 -17.51 5.85 24.43
C GLY A 4 -18.54 5.49 23.34
N GLY A 5 -18.25 4.54 22.44
CA GLY A 5 -19.23 4.07 21.44
C GLY A 5 -19.58 5.11 20.36
N VAL A 6 -18.78 6.17 20.23
CA VAL A 6 -18.92 7.19 19.20
C VAL A 6 -17.62 7.25 18.41
N ALA A 7 -17.70 6.99 17.10
CA ALA A 7 -16.57 7.13 16.18
C ALA A 7 -16.05 8.58 16.22
N ARG A 8 -14.86 8.77 16.79
CA ARG A 8 -14.21 10.08 16.92
C ARG A 8 -12.87 10.07 16.20
N ALA A 9 -12.67 11.06 15.35
CA ALA A 9 -11.38 11.39 14.78
C ALA A 9 -10.85 12.69 15.39
N ARG A 10 -9.52 12.82 15.49
CA ARG A 10 -8.85 14.00 16.05
C ARG A 10 -7.69 14.39 15.14
N THR A 11 -7.53 15.68 14.91
CA THR A 11 -6.31 16.26 14.33
C THR A 11 -5.23 16.37 15.41
N GLY A 12 -3.97 16.50 14.98
CA GLY A 12 -2.90 16.98 15.87
C GLY A 12 -3.15 18.44 16.31
N PRO A 13 -2.44 18.92 17.35
CA PRO A 13 -2.49 20.32 17.74
C PRO A 13 -1.94 21.19 16.61
N LEU A 14 -2.67 22.25 16.27
CA LEU A 14 -2.28 23.20 15.23
C LEU A 14 -1.77 24.48 15.89
N ARG A 15 -0.71 25.06 15.32
CA ARG A 15 -0.23 26.36 15.74
C ARG A 15 -1.15 27.42 15.13
N GLY A 16 -1.64 28.34 15.96
CA GLY A 16 -2.45 29.46 15.48
C GLY A 16 -1.66 30.34 14.50
N GLY A 17 -2.32 30.75 13.42
CA GLY A 17 -1.86 31.74 12.43
C GLY A 17 -3.02 32.68 12.05
N PRO A 18 -2.80 33.73 11.23
CA PRO A 18 -3.84 34.72 10.92
C PRO A 18 -4.94 34.11 10.04
N ASP A 19 -6.18 34.56 10.27
CA ASP A 19 -7.48 34.41 9.56
C ASP A 19 -7.89 33.04 8.96
N PHE A 20 -6.95 32.21 8.50
CA PHE A 20 -7.19 30.91 7.88
C PHE A 20 -6.22 29.85 8.42
N LEU A 21 -6.77 28.75 8.95
CA LEU A 21 -6.01 27.59 9.38
C LEU A 21 -6.08 26.52 8.30
N ARG A 22 -4.92 26.18 7.70
CA ARG A 22 -4.84 25.11 6.72
C ARG A 22 -4.94 23.75 7.41
N LEU A 23 -5.90 22.94 6.97
CA LEU A 23 -6.23 21.63 7.53
C LEU A 23 -6.09 20.55 6.46
N ASP A 24 -4.91 19.94 6.37
CA ASP A 24 -4.64 18.89 5.37
C ASP A 24 -4.75 17.48 6.00
N HIS A 25 -5.89 17.19 6.64
CA HIS A 25 -6.13 15.90 7.29
C HIS A 25 -7.28 15.17 6.60
N THR A 26 -7.09 13.87 6.35
CA THR A 26 -8.14 12.98 5.84
C THR A 26 -8.49 11.97 6.91
N PHE A 27 -9.80 11.76 7.12
CA PHE A 27 -10.32 10.80 8.08
C PHE A 27 -11.20 9.80 7.36
N HIS A 28 -11.02 8.52 7.67
CA HIS A 28 -11.95 7.46 7.30
C HIS A 28 -12.84 7.19 8.51
N LEU A 29 -14.15 7.41 8.35
CA LEU A 29 -15.14 7.22 9.39
C LEU A 29 -16.10 6.12 8.92
N GLU A 30 -16.22 5.08 9.73
CA GLU A 30 -17.27 4.07 9.57
C GLU A 30 -18.50 4.62 10.28
N LEU A 31 -19.60 4.75 9.53
CA LEU A 31 -20.81 5.46 9.97
C LEU A 31 -22.01 4.55 9.80
N GLU A 32 -22.41 3.87 10.87
CA GLU A 32 -23.63 3.06 10.89
C GLU A 32 -24.81 3.91 11.39
N ALA A 33 -25.86 4.04 10.57
CA ALA A 33 -27.06 4.84 10.87
C ALA A 33 -26.80 6.30 11.31
N ALA A 34 -25.60 6.84 11.07
CA ALA A 34 -25.21 8.18 11.53
C ALA A 34 -25.96 9.25 10.74
N ARG A 35 -26.69 10.12 11.47
CA ARG A 35 -27.44 11.23 10.86
C ARG A 35 -26.67 12.54 10.86
N LEU A 36 -25.69 12.67 11.75
CA LEU A 36 -24.98 13.92 12.03
C LEU A 36 -23.48 13.69 12.09
N LEU A 37 -22.72 14.55 11.42
CA LEU A 37 -21.28 14.70 11.62
C LEU A 37 -21.04 16.03 12.37
N ARG A 38 -20.41 15.95 13.54
CA ARG A 38 -20.06 17.13 14.35
C ARG A 38 -18.56 17.38 14.32
N ALA A 39 -18.17 18.58 13.90
CA ALA A 39 -16.82 19.09 14.04
C ALA A 39 -16.72 19.92 15.32
N LEU A 40 -15.73 19.63 16.16
CA LEU A 40 -15.42 20.37 17.38
C LEU A 40 -14.03 20.99 17.26
N VAL A 41 -13.94 22.31 17.42
CA VAL A 41 -12.67 23.02 17.52
C VAL A 41 -12.35 23.21 18.99
N LEU A 42 -11.17 22.76 19.40
CA LEU A 42 -10.70 22.87 20.77
C LEU A 42 -9.49 23.81 20.83
N ALA A 43 -9.53 24.77 21.75
CA ALA A 43 -8.40 25.64 22.07
C ALA A 43 -7.74 25.18 23.38
N TRP A 44 -6.41 25.30 23.46
CA TRP A 44 -5.69 25.07 24.72
C TRP A 44 -5.92 26.23 25.68
N ASP A 45 -6.41 25.95 26.88
CA ASP A 45 -6.58 26.93 27.96
C ASP A 45 -5.42 26.81 28.95
N PRO A 46 -4.51 27.81 29.03
CA PRO A 46 -3.36 27.77 29.92
C PRO A 46 -3.75 27.90 31.41
N GLY A 47 -4.88 28.54 31.73
CA GLY A 47 -5.33 28.71 33.10
C GLY A 47 -5.84 27.41 33.72
N VAL A 48 -6.50 26.58 32.91
CA VAL A 48 -7.12 25.31 33.38
C VAL A 48 -6.31 24.09 32.89
N ARG A 49 -5.20 24.32 32.18
CA ARG A 49 -4.29 23.31 31.63
C ARG A 49 -5.00 22.18 30.88
N ARG A 50 -6.02 22.52 30.09
CA ARG A 50 -6.79 21.56 29.29
C ARG A 50 -7.33 22.17 28.01
N HIS A 51 -7.64 21.33 27.03
CA HIS A 51 -8.35 21.75 25.83
C HIS A 51 -9.82 22.03 26.14
N ARG A 52 -10.31 23.22 25.77
CA ARG A 52 -11.71 23.62 25.88
C ARG A 52 -12.34 23.76 24.48
N PRO A 53 -13.60 23.32 24.28
CA PRO A 53 -14.31 23.58 23.04
C PRO A 53 -14.54 25.08 22.87
N CYS A 54 -14.15 25.61 21.72
CA CYS A 54 -14.31 27.02 21.38
C CYS A 54 -15.28 27.23 20.21
N ALA A 55 -15.39 26.27 19.29
CA ALA A 55 -16.36 26.32 18.22
C ALA A 55 -16.86 24.94 17.82
N GLN A 56 -18.07 24.85 17.26
CA GLN A 56 -18.60 23.61 16.70
C GLN A 56 -19.42 23.83 15.44
N GLY A 57 -19.38 22.86 14.54
CA GLY A 57 -20.21 22.80 13.34
C GLY A 57 -20.86 21.44 13.19
N THR A 58 -22.04 21.39 12.57
CA THR A 58 -22.81 20.16 12.38
C THR A 58 -23.23 20.02 10.93
N VAL A 59 -23.12 18.80 10.40
CA VAL A 59 -23.53 18.44 9.03
C VAL A 59 -24.56 17.30 9.10
N LEU A 60 -25.67 17.47 8.39
CA LEU A 60 -26.72 16.45 8.24
C LEU A 60 -26.36 15.48 7.10
N LEU A 61 -25.83 14.31 7.45
CA LEU A 61 -25.29 13.34 6.50
C LEU A 61 -26.32 12.86 5.45
N PRO A 62 -27.59 12.55 5.79
CA PRO A 62 -28.57 12.07 4.79
C PRO A 62 -28.89 13.08 3.69
N THR A 63 -28.62 14.37 3.93
CA THR A 63 -28.88 15.42 2.95
C THR A 63 -27.68 15.70 2.04
N VAL A 64 -26.46 15.37 2.48
CA VAL A 64 -25.23 15.63 1.72
C VAL A 64 -25.12 14.72 0.51
N PHE A 65 -25.40 13.43 0.66
CA PHE A 65 -25.14 12.44 -0.39
C PHE A 65 -26.35 12.15 -1.30
N ARG A 66 -27.32 13.07 -1.39
CA ARG A 66 -28.45 12.89 -2.32
C ARG A 66 -27.96 12.97 -3.77
N GLY A 67 -27.84 11.82 -4.43
CA GLY A 67 -27.52 11.71 -5.85
C GLY A 67 -26.05 11.92 -6.22
N CYS A 68 -25.14 12.06 -5.25
CA CYS A 68 -23.70 12.23 -5.48
C CYS A 68 -22.89 11.54 -4.38
N GLN A 69 -21.79 10.88 -4.76
CA GLN A 69 -20.89 10.18 -3.84
C GLN A 69 -19.82 11.10 -3.20
N ALA A 70 -19.59 12.31 -3.73
CA ALA A 70 -18.65 13.26 -3.16
C ALA A 70 -19.22 14.68 -3.16
N GLN A 71 -18.99 15.43 -2.08
CA GLN A 71 -19.46 16.79 -1.90
C GLN A 71 -18.41 17.65 -1.19
N GLN A 72 -18.27 18.90 -1.65
CA GLN A 72 -17.49 19.92 -0.95
C GLN A 72 -18.45 20.83 -0.19
N LEU A 73 -18.19 21.02 1.10
CA LEU A 73 -19.07 21.73 2.02
C LEU A 73 -18.30 22.83 2.76
N ALA A 74 -18.96 23.96 2.96
CA ALA A 74 -18.57 24.97 3.94
C ALA A 74 -19.48 24.84 5.16
N VAL A 75 -18.93 24.34 6.26
CA VAL A 75 -19.65 24.12 7.51
C VAL A 75 -19.48 25.35 8.39
N ARG A 76 -20.59 26.04 8.69
CA ARG A 76 -20.58 27.16 9.62
C ARG A 76 -20.32 26.68 11.04
N LEU A 77 -19.35 27.30 11.70
CA LEU A 77 -19.03 27.05 13.09
C LEU A 77 -19.73 28.09 13.98
N GLU A 78 -20.25 27.66 15.11
CA GLU A 78 -20.75 28.53 16.17
C GLU A 78 -19.71 28.64 17.29
N PRO A 79 -19.38 29.86 17.80
CA PRO A 79 -20.03 31.14 17.48
C PRO A 79 -19.56 31.78 16.16
N GLN A 80 -18.38 31.43 15.65
CA GLN A 80 -17.81 32.04 14.43
C GLN A 80 -16.85 31.08 13.70
N GLY A 81 -16.70 31.30 12.39
CA GLY A 81 -15.77 30.57 11.52
C GLY A 81 -16.45 29.69 10.47
N LEU A 82 -15.68 29.29 9.46
CA LEU A 82 -16.08 28.34 8.42
C LEU A 82 -15.07 27.19 8.37
N LEU A 83 -15.59 25.96 8.31
CA LEU A 83 -14.80 24.77 8.07
C LEU A 83 -15.10 24.25 6.66
N TYR A 84 -14.10 24.29 5.79
CA TYR A 84 -14.20 23.68 4.46
C TYR A 84 -13.85 22.20 4.54
N ALA A 85 -14.73 21.33 4.07
CA ALA A 85 -14.55 19.89 4.11
C ALA A 85 -15.00 19.26 2.79
N LYS A 86 -14.27 18.23 2.34
CA LYS A 86 -14.73 17.32 1.28
C LYS A 86 -15.20 16.03 1.94
N LEU A 87 -16.47 15.68 1.74
CA LEU A 87 -17.03 14.42 2.20
C LEU A 87 -17.19 13.51 0.99
N THR A 88 -16.63 12.30 1.08
CA THR A 88 -16.81 11.25 0.08
C THR A 88 -17.50 10.08 0.77
N LEU A 89 -18.65 9.68 0.25
CA LEU A 89 -19.32 8.44 0.63
C LEU A 89 -18.62 7.30 -0.10
N SER A 90 -17.99 6.43 0.68
CA SER A 90 -17.60 5.11 0.22
C SER A 90 -18.62 4.15 0.81
N GLU A 91 -19.35 3.44 -0.04
CA GLU A 91 -20.10 2.28 0.45
C GLU A 91 -19.06 1.31 0.99
N GLN A 92 -19.06 1.09 2.31
CA GLN A 92 -18.51 -0.14 2.82
C GLN A 92 -19.40 -1.21 2.24
N GLN A 93 -18.91 -1.82 1.15
CA GLN A 93 -19.33 -3.15 0.80
C GLN A 93 -19.25 -3.94 2.11
N GLU A 94 -20.40 -4.37 2.62
CA GLU A 94 -20.46 -5.36 3.71
C GLU A 94 -19.35 -6.34 3.42
N ALA A 95 -18.46 -6.54 4.40
CA ALA A 95 -17.32 -7.45 4.26
C ALA A 95 -17.83 -8.65 3.48
N PRO A 96 -17.38 -8.85 2.23
CA PRO A 96 -18.07 -9.76 1.35
C PRO A 96 -17.94 -11.11 2.02
N GLY A 97 -19.07 -11.60 2.54
CA GLY A 97 -19.11 -12.77 3.40
C GLY A 97 -18.32 -13.86 2.71
N THR A 98 -17.20 -14.26 3.31
CA THR A 98 -16.33 -15.31 2.76
C THR A 98 -16.15 -15.21 1.24
N THR A 99 -15.89 -14.02 0.66
CA THR A 99 -15.36 -14.05 -0.71
C THR A 99 -13.97 -14.58 -0.60
N GLU A 100 -13.77 -15.77 -1.18
CA GLU A 100 -12.45 -16.31 -1.34
C GLU A 100 -11.54 -15.24 -1.96
N PRO A 101 -10.30 -15.11 -1.45
CA PRO A 101 -9.33 -14.19 -2.03
C PRO A 101 -9.24 -14.44 -3.54
N ARG A 102 -9.24 -13.38 -4.34
CA ARG A 102 -9.14 -13.49 -5.80
C ARG A 102 -7.71 -13.32 -6.29
N VAL A 103 -6.89 -12.57 -5.53
CA VAL A 103 -5.47 -12.34 -5.85
C VAL A 103 -4.58 -12.49 -4.63
N PHE A 104 -4.75 -11.68 -3.59
CA PHE A 104 -3.87 -11.70 -2.41
C PHE A 104 -4.27 -12.83 -1.47
N GLY A 105 -3.30 -13.59 -0.96
CA GLY A 105 -3.61 -14.76 -0.13
C GLY A 105 -3.99 -16.00 -0.91
N LEU A 106 -3.95 -15.97 -2.26
CA LEU A 106 -4.05 -17.19 -3.07
C LEU A 106 -2.69 -17.86 -3.26
N PRO A 107 -2.65 -19.20 -3.31
CA PRO A 107 -1.50 -19.94 -3.80
C PRO A 107 -1.14 -19.50 -5.23
N LEU A 108 0.16 -19.29 -5.48
CA LEU A 108 0.68 -18.86 -6.79
C LEU A 108 0.18 -19.73 -7.96
N PRO A 109 0.22 -21.08 -7.89
CA PRO A 109 -0.23 -21.91 -9.00
C PRO A 109 -1.70 -21.69 -9.37
N LEU A 110 -2.57 -21.48 -8.36
CA LEU A 110 -4.00 -21.24 -8.59
C LEU A 110 -4.24 -19.88 -9.25
N LEU A 111 -3.50 -18.85 -8.85
CA LEU A 111 -3.63 -17.54 -9.48
C LEU A 111 -3.15 -17.57 -10.94
N VAL A 112 -2.03 -18.26 -11.22
CA VAL A 112 -1.52 -18.42 -12.58
C VAL A 112 -2.48 -19.23 -13.44
N GLU A 113 -3.09 -20.30 -12.92
CA GLU A 113 -4.11 -21.08 -13.63
C GLU A 113 -5.34 -20.21 -13.98
N ARG A 114 -5.79 -19.37 -13.05
CA ARG A 114 -6.93 -18.46 -13.25
C ARG A 114 -6.64 -17.36 -14.27
N GLU A 115 -5.47 -16.73 -14.18
CA GLU A 115 -5.10 -15.59 -15.03
C GLU A 115 -4.56 -16.02 -16.41
N ASN A 116 -4.08 -17.27 -16.52
CA ASN A 116 -3.33 -17.81 -17.67
C ASN A 116 -2.33 -16.82 -18.30
N PRO A 117 -1.41 -16.24 -17.51
CA PRO A 117 -0.52 -15.18 -17.98
C PRO A 117 0.63 -15.74 -18.83
N PRO A 118 1.18 -14.96 -19.77
CA PRO A 118 2.39 -15.34 -20.49
C PRO A 118 3.55 -15.51 -19.50
N GLY A 119 4.28 -16.62 -19.60
CA GLY A 119 5.47 -16.89 -18.78
C GLY A 119 5.20 -17.42 -17.37
N GLN A 120 3.96 -17.82 -17.04
CA GLN A 120 3.61 -18.45 -15.76
C GLN A 120 3.92 -17.62 -14.50
N VAL A 121 3.92 -16.29 -14.63
CA VAL A 121 4.08 -15.36 -13.50
C VAL A 121 2.80 -14.54 -13.34
N PRO A 122 2.24 -14.37 -12.13
CA PRO A 122 1.02 -13.59 -11.92
C PRO A 122 1.07 -12.18 -12.50
N LEU A 123 -0.05 -11.70 -13.03
CA LEU A 123 -0.17 -10.39 -13.69
C LEU A 123 0.21 -9.24 -12.74
N ILE A 124 -0.13 -9.33 -11.46
CA ILE A 124 0.25 -8.35 -10.44
C ILE A 124 1.77 -8.17 -10.36
N ILE A 125 2.54 -9.27 -10.38
CA ILE A 125 3.99 -9.22 -10.33
C ILE A 125 4.53 -8.62 -11.64
N GLN A 126 4.07 -9.12 -12.79
CA GLN A 126 4.53 -8.64 -14.10
C GLN A 126 4.29 -7.13 -14.28
N LYS A 127 3.08 -6.66 -13.95
CA LYS A 127 2.71 -5.25 -14.06
C LYS A 127 3.51 -4.37 -13.11
N CYS A 128 3.66 -4.78 -11.84
CA CYS A 128 4.42 -4.01 -10.87
C CYS A 128 5.90 -3.93 -11.26
N VAL A 129 6.55 -5.06 -11.52
CA VAL A 129 7.96 -5.12 -11.93
C VAL A 129 8.19 -4.29 -13.19
N GLY A 130 7.36 -4.48 -14.23
CA GLY A 130 7.50 -3.72 -15.47
C GLY A 130 7.38 -2.21 -15.28
N GLN A 131 6.53 -1.72 -14.37
CA GLN A 131 6.46 -0.29 -14.08
C GLN A 131 7.61 0.23 -13.23
N ILE A 132 8.04 -0.55 -12.23
CA ILE A 132 9.18 -0.19 -11.38
C ILE A 132 10.45 -0.09 -12.22
N GLU A 133 10.65 -0.98 -13.19
CA GLU A 133 11.78 -0.91 -14.11
C GLU A 133 11.71 0.27 -15.07
N ARG A 134 10.52 0.59 -15.58
CA ARG A 134 10.32 1.70 -16.53
C ARG A 134 10.66 3.06 -15.94
N ARG A 135 10.26 3.34 -14.70
CA ARG A 135 10.38 4.69 -14.11
C ARG A 135 10.93 4.75 -12.67
N GLY A 136 11.05 3.61 -11.99
CA GLY A 136 11.44 3.54 -10.58
C GLY A 136 12.93 3.39 -10.31
N LEU A 137 13.73 2.90 -11.28
CA LEU A 137 15.12 2.46 -11.04
C LEU A 137 16.05 3.53 -10.46
N ARG A 138 15.77 4.81 -10.68
CA ARG A 138 16.59 5.94 -10.19
C ARG A 138 16.01 6.63 -8.96
N VAL A 139 14.85 6.19 -8.46
CA VAL A 139 14.18 6.77 -7.29
C VAL A 139 14.91 6.37 -6.01
N VAL A 140 15.32 7.35 -5.21
CA VAL A 140 16.07 7.13 -3.96
C VAL A 140 15.23 6.35 -2.97
N GLY A 141 15.80 5.28 -2.40
CA GLY A 141 15.14 4.47 -1.38
C GLY A 141 14.03 3.57 -1.93
N LEU A 142 14.05 3.23 -3.22
CA LEU A 142 13.14 2.27 -3.84
C LEU A 142 13.05 0.98 -2.98
N TYR A 143 11.84 0.43 -2.81
CA TYR A 143 11.53 -0.69 -1.91
C TYR A 143 11.71 -0.44 -0.40
N ARG A 144 12.49 0.56 0.03
CA ARG A 144 12.64 0.93 1.44
C ARG A 144 11.56 1.93 1.89
N LEU A 145 11.24 2.90 1.05
CA LEU A 145 10.21 3.90 1.34
C LEU A 145 8.81 3.32 1.14
N CYS A 146 7.84 3.90 1.84
CA CYS A 146 6.43 3.52 1.76
C CYS A 146 5.63 4.60 1.05
N GLY A 147 4.85 4.20 0.04
CA GLY A 147 3.85 5.08 -0.56
C GLY A 147 2.60 5.22 0.31
N SER A 148 1.67 6.07 -0.11
CA SER A 148 0.41 6.32 0.60
C SER A 148 -0.38 5.04 0.85
N ALA A 149 -0.70 4.76 2.12
CA ALA A 149 -1.46 3.57 2.51
C ALA A 149 -2.87 3.54 1.92
N ALA A 150 -3.51 4.71 1.77
CA ALA A 150 -4.84 4.82 1.16
C ALA A 150 -4.81 4.45 -0.33
N VAL A 151 -3.81 4.94 -1.07
CA VAL A 151 -3.65 4.63 -2.51
C VAL A 151 -3.24 3.17 -2.70
N LYS A 152 -2.42 2.61 -1.81
CA LYS A 152 -2.14 1.16 -1.82
C LYS A 152 -3.41 0.35 -1.60
N LYS A 153 -4.28 0.75 -0.66
CA LYS A 153 -5.55 0.05 -0.45
C LYS A 153 -6.41 0.09 -1.72
N GLU A 154 -6.54 1.25 -2.35
CA GLU A 154 -7.27 1.39 -3.61
C GLU A 154 -6.71 0.51 -4.74
N LEU A 155 -5.39 0.51 -4.92
CA LEU A 155 -4.74 -0.30 -5.96
C LEU A 155 -4.88 -1.80 -5.65
N ARG A 156 -4.79 -2.20 -4.38
CA ARG A 156 -5.06 -3.57 -3.95
C ARG A 156 -6.48 -4.00 -4.34
N ASP A 157 -7.47 -3.19 -3.98
CA ASP A 157 -8.88 -3.47 -4.27
C ASP A 157 -9.13 -3.55 -5.80
N ALA A 158 -8.37 -2.78 -6.60
CA ALA A 158 -8.41 -2.88 -8.05
C ALA A 158 -7.87 -4.23 -8.59
N PHE A 159 -6.75 -4.72 -8.04
CA PHE A 159 -6.23 -6.06 -8.38
C PHE A 159 -7.19 -7.17 -7.96
N GLU A 160 -7.73 -7.13 -6.74
CA GLU A 160 -8.72 -8.12 -6.27
C GLU A 160 -9.98 -8.17 -7.13
N ARG A 161 -10.36 -7.04 -7.75
CA ARG A 161 -11.50 -6.97 -8.65
C ARG A 161 -11.20 -7.62 -10.01
N ASP A 162 -10.14 -7.17 -10.66
CA ASP A 162 -9.71 -7.66 -11.98
C ASP A 162 -8.24 -7.29 -12.25
N SER A 163 -7.32 -8.24 -12.03
CA SER A 163 -5.90 -8.07 -12.34
C SER A 163 -5.63 -7.65 -13.79
N ALA A 164 -6.42 -8.09 -14.76
CA ALA A 164 -6.20 -7.81 -16.17
C ALA A 164 -6.52 -6.34 -16.51
N ALA A 165 -7.57 -5.77 -15.91
CA ALA A 165 -7.98 -4.38 -16.12
C ALA A 165 -7.09 -3.34 -15.42
N VAL A 166 -6.28 -3.72 -14.42
CA VAL A 166 -5.43 -2.75 -13.69
C VAL A 166 -4.40 -2.08 -14.61
N CYS A 167 -4.44 -0.75 -14.68
CA CYS A 167 -3.43 0.06 -15.36
C CYS A 167 -2.56 0.80 -14.34
N LEU A 168 -1.24 0.62 -14.43
CA LEU A 168 -0.27 1.23 -13.52
C LEU A 168 0.45 2.43 -14.16
N SER A 169 -0.29 3.30 -14.85
CA SER A 169 0.29 4.49 -15.49
C SER A 169 0.78 5.52 -14.47
N GLU A 170 1.69 6.40 -14.91
CA GLU A 170 2.22 7.49 -14.08
C GLU A 170 1.14 8.50 -13.70
N ASP A 171 0.13 8.73 -14.55
CA ASP A 171 -0.99 9.63 -14.28
C ASP A 171 -1.88 9.14 -13.12
N LEU A 172 -2.10 7.83 -13.04
CA LEU A 172 -2.93 7.22 -12.00
C LEU A 172 -2.15 7.01 -10.69
N TYR A 173 -0.90 6.56 -10.79
CA TYR A 173 -0.07 6.22 -9.64
C TYR A 173 1.31 6.89 -9.72
N PRO A 174 1.42 8.22 -9.54
CA PRO A 174 2.69 8.94 -9.74
C PRO A 174 3.77 8.48 -8.75
N ASP A 175 3.41 8.16 -7.51
CA ASP A 175 4.35 7.65 -6.52
C ASP A 175 4.67 6.16 -6.73
N ILE A 176 5.90 5.86 -7.19
CA ILE A 176 6.36 4.48 -7.40
C ILE A 176 6.37 3.65 -6.11
N ASN A 177 6.47 4.29 -4.94
CA ASN A 177 6.52 3.58 -3.66
C ASN A 177 5.18 2.91 -3.32
N VAL A 178 4.07 3.36 -3.94
CA VAL A 178 2.77 2.67 -3.90
C VAL A 178 2.88 1.32 -4.60
N ILE A 179 3.46 1.28 -5.81
CA ILE A 179 3.61 0.06 -6.62
C ILE A 179 4.58 -0.92 -5.96
N THR A 180 5.73 -0.45 -5.48
CA THR A 180 6.64 -1.32 -4.70
C THR A 180 5.97 -1.83 -3.43
N GLY A 181 5.10 -1.02 -2.82
CA GLY A 181 4.34 -1.41 -1.64
C GLY A 181 3.36 -2.53 -1.94
N ILE A 182 2.62 -2.44 -3.04
CA ILE A 182 1.70 -3.49 -3.50
C ILE A 182 2.42 -4.80 -3.78
N LEU A 183 3.55 -4.75 -4.51
CA LEU A 183 4.33 -5.95 -4.79
C LEU A 183 4.81 -6.61 -3.49
N LYS A 184 5.30 -5.83 -2.52
CA LYS A 184 5.71 -6.35 -1.21
C LYS A 184 4.53 -6.94 -0.42
N ASP A 185 3.41 -6.24 -0.39
CA ASP A 185 2.20 -6.68 0.32
C ASP A 185 1.70 -8.01 -0.27
N TYR A 186 1.69 -8.15 -1.60
CA TYR A 186 1.33 -9.40 -2.29
C TYR A 186 2.25 -10.56 -1.89
N LEU A 187 3.57 -10.38 -1.98
CA LEU A 187 4.55 -11.42 -1.64
C LEU A 187 4.48 -11.86 -0.18
N ARG A 188 4.21 -10.92 0.74
CA ARG A 188 4.08 -11.21 2.18
C ARG A 188 2.83 -12.02 2.51
N GLU A 189 1.79 -11.91 1.69
CA GLU A 189 0.50 -12.55 1.94
C GLU A 189 0.33 -13.89 1.23
N LEU A 190 1.34 -14.34 0.47
CA LEU A 190 1.33 -15.68 -0.10
C LEU A 190 1.16 -16.74 1.01
N PRO A 191 0.25 -17.74 0.85
CA PRO A 191 0.07 -18.81 1.82
C PRO A 191 1.33 -19.63 2.09
N THR A 192 2.21 -19.69 1.09
CA THR A 192 3.51 -20.34 1.17
C THR A 192 4.56 -19.36 0.66
N PRO A 193 5.64 -19.10 1.40
CA PRO A 193 6.67 -18.18 0.95
C PRO A 193 7.35 -18.73 -0.32
N LEU A 194 7.66 -17.84 -1.27
CA LEU A 194 8.38 -18.18 -2.52
C LEU A 194 9.70 -18.92 -2.26
N ILE A 195 10.41 -18.50 -1.21
CA ILE A 195 11.60 -19.20 -0.73
C ILE A 195 11.15 -20.08 0.42
N THR A 196 10.93 -21.36 0.12
CA THR A 196 10.54 -22.35 1.12
C THR A 196 11.69 -22.69 2.06
N GLN A 197 11.37 -23.20 3.26
CA GLN A 197 12.38 -23.59 4.25
C GLN A 197 13.45 -24.55 3.68
N PRO A 198 13.10 -25.58 2.88
CA PRO A 198 14.10 -26.46 2.27
C PRO A 198 15.03 -25.69 1.31
N LEU A 199 14.49 -24.82 0.46
CA LEU A 199 15.30 -24.02 -0.46
C LEU A 199 16.24 -23.09 0.32
N TYR A 200 15.74 -22.48 1.40
CA TYR A 200 16.54 -21.62 2.27
C TYR A 200 17.74 -22.37 2.88
N GLN A 201 17.54 -23.60 3.38
CA GLN A 201 18.63 -24.43 3.90
C GLN A 201 19.66 -24.75 2.82
N VAL A 202 19.21 -25.15 1.63
CA VAL A 202 20.11 -25.47 0.51
C VAL A 202 20.93 -24.24 0.09
N VAL A 203 20.32 -23.05 0.10
CA VAL A 203 21.03 -21.79 -0.18
C VAL A 203 22.04 -21.47 0.92
N LEU A 204 21.70 -21.67 2.21
CA LEU A 204 22.64 -21.48 3.31
C LEU A 204 23.84 -22.42 3.23
N GLU A 205 23.61 -23.70 2.94
CA GLU A 205 24.66 -24.69 2.75
C GLU A 205 25.58 -24.32 1.58
N ALA A 206 25.01 -23.89 0.45
CA ALA A 206 25.78 -23.43 -0.70
C ALA A 206 26.61 -22.18 -0.38
N MET A 207 26.08 -21.26 0.43
CA MET A 207 26.81 -20.06 0.87
C MET A 207 27.92 -20.39 1.87
N ALA A 208 27.74 -21.42 2.71
CA ALA A 208 28.73 -21.86 3.70
C ALA A 208 29.92 -22.59 3.08
N GLN A 209 29.75 -23.21 1.90
CA GLN A 209 30.82 -23.91 1.19
C GLN A 209 31.88 -22.98 0.57
N GLY A 210 31.69 -21.66 0.64
CA GLY A 210 32.63 -20.65 0.17
C GLY A 210 32.75 -20.56 -1.36
N PRO A 211 33.26 -19.44 -1.92
CA PRO A 211 33.49 -19.35 -3.36
C PRO A 211 34.52 -20.41 -3.78
N PRO A 212 34.27 -21.20 -4.84
CA PRO A 212 35.26 -22.15 -5.32
C PRO A 212 36.54 -21.39 -5.68
N SER A 213 37.66 -21.84 -5.10
CA SER A 213 39.00 -21.34 -5.43
C SER A 213 39.19 -21.34 -6.95
N ARG A 214 39.33 -20.15 -7.55
CA ARG A 214 39.86 -19.91 -8.90
C ARG A 214 39.24 -20.72 -10.07
N ALA A 215 37.92 -20.72 -10.20
CA ALA A 215 37.24 -21.02 -11.46
C ALA A 215 36.11 -19.99 -11.67
N PRO A 216 35.73 -19.65 -12.92
CA PRO A 216 34.65 -18.68 -13.17
C PRO A 216 33.41 -19.13 -12.40
N SER A 217 32.96 -18.26 -11.50
CA SER A 217 31.86 -18.47 -10.57
C SER A 217 30.71 -19.24 -11.21
N SER A 218 30.42 -20.44 -10.71
CA SER A 218 29.33 -21.29 -11.20
C SER A 218 27.98 -20.66 -10.87
N THR A 219 27.60 -19.66 -11.67
CA THR A 219 26.19 -19.24 -11.83
C THR A 219 25.28 -20.44 -12.12
N GLU A 220 25.84 -21.53 -12.64
CA GLU A 220 25.19 -22.83 -12.80
C GLU A 220 24.79 -23.51 -11.49
N GLY A 221 25.57 -23.36 -10.41
CA GLY A 221 25.26 -24.00 -9.11
C GLY A 221 24.05 -23.38 -8.43
N THR A 222 24.00 -22.05 -8.35
CA THR A 222 22.86 -21.31 -7.78
C THR A 222 21.62 -21.32 -8.67
N ARG A 223 21.77 -21.29 -9.99
CA ARG A 223 20.65 -21.51 -10.93
C ARG A 223 20.14 -22.95 -10.86
N GLY A 224 21.02 -23.92 -10.61
CA GLY A 224 20.67 -25.32 -10.38
C GLY A 224 19.74 -25.50 -9.18
N LEU A 225 19.89 -24.69 -8.13
CA LEU A 225 19.00 -24.74 -6.95
C LEU A 225 17.56 -24.33 -7.28
N LEU A 226 17.37 -23.42 -8.23
CA LEU A 226 16.04 -23.01 -8.68
C LEU A 226 15.32 -24.13 -9.43
N ASN A 227 16.04 -25.10 -10.02
CA ASN A 227 15.42 -26.22 -10.73
C ASN A 227 14.64 -27.18 -9.79
N CYS A 228 14.87 -27.09 -8.49
CA CYS A 228 14.12 -27.85 -7.48
C CYS A 228 12.74 -27.24 -7.18
N LEU A 229 12.46 -26.02 -7.65
CA LEU A 229 11.17 -25.36 -7.48
C LEU A 229 10.18 -25.80 -8.57
N PRO A 230 8.88 -25.88 -8.26
CA PRO A 230 7.86 -26.03 -9.28
C PRO A 230 7.88 -24.84 -10.26
N ASP A 231 7.33 -25.05 -11.45
CA ASP A 231 7.54 -24.16 -12.60
C ASP A 231 7.08 -22.72 -12.34
N VAL A 232 5.93 -22.54 -11.68
CA VAL A 232 5.35 -21.24 -11.36
C VAL A 232 6.21 -20.47 -10.36
N GLU A 233 6.61 -21.10 -9.27
CA GLU A 233 7.47 -20.52 -8.24
C GLU A 233 8.85 -20.21 -8.80
N ARG A 234 9.40 -21.10 -9.64
CA ARG A 234 10.69 -20.91 -10.31
C ARG A 234 10.66 -19.71 -11.24
N ALA A 235 9.65 -19.61 -12.10
CA ALA A 235 9.48 -18.49 -13.03
C ALA A 235 9.31 -17.17 -12.26
N THR A 236 8.47 -17.17 -11.23
CA THR A 236 8.21 -16.00 -10.39
C THR A 236 9.46 -15.54 -9.65
N LEU A 237 10.17 -16.46 -9.00
CA LEU A 237 11.39 -16.14 -8.25
C LEU A 237 12.51 -15.66 -9.18
N THR A 238 12.66 -16.27 -10.36
CA THR A 238 13.66 -15.85 -11.36
C THR A 238 13.42 -14.41 -11.78
N LEU A 239 12.16 -14.06 -12.13
CA LEU A 239 11.80 -12.70 -12.53
C LEU A 239 12.07 -11.68 -11.40
N LEU A 240 11.75 -12.02 -10.15
CA LEU A 240 12.00 -11.14 -9.02
C LEU A 240 13.50 -10.96 -8.73
N LEU A 241 14.31 -12.03 -8.84
CA LEU A 241 15.75 -11.95 -8.63
C LEU A 241 16.44 -11.13 -9.73
N ASP A 242 16.04 -11.31 -10.99
CA ASP A 242 16.53 -10.51 -12.10
C ASP A 242 16.16 -9.03 -11.94
N HIS A 243 14.92 -8.76 -11.52
CA HIS A 243 14.45 -7.41 -11.18
C HIS A 243 15.28 -6.76 -10.07
N LEU A 244 15.49 -7.46 -8.94
CA LEU A 244 16.24 -6.92 -7.81
C LEU A 244 17.72 -6.73 -8.14
N ARG A 245 18.29 -7.60 -8.98
CA ARG A 245 19.64 -7.42 -9.55
C ARG A 245 19.70 -6.15 -10.39
N LEU A 246 18.70 -5.90 -11.24
CA LEU A 246 18.62 -4.68 -12.03
C LEU A 246 18.53 -3.45 -11.12
N VAL A 247 17.64 -3.44 -10.13
CA VAL A 247 17.53 -2.33 -9.15
C VAL A 247 18.88 -2.04 -8.47
N SER A 248 19.56 -3.08 -8.00
CA SER A 248 20.88 -2.97 -7.36
C SER A 248 21.96 -2.41 -8.29
N SER A 249 21.90 -2.72 -9.59
CA SER A 249 22.84 -2.13 -10.57
C SER A 249 22.72 -0.60 -10.67
N PHE A 250 21.57 -0.04 -10.29
CA PHE A 250 21.32 1.41 -10.22
C PHE A 250 21.58 2.03 -8.83
N HIS A 251 22.25 1.31 -7.91
CA HIS A 251 22.51 1.78 -6.54
C HIS A 251 23.19 3.17 -6.44
N ALA A 252 23.97 3.57 -7.46
CA ALA A 252 24.55 4.91 -7.52
C ALA A 252 23.49 6.04 -7.49
N HIS A 253 22.29 5.76 -8.01
CA HIS A 253 21.16 6.69 -8.04
C HIS A 253 20.17 6.39 -6.92
N ASN A 254 19.63 5.17 -6.87
CA ASN A 254 18.56 4.82 -5.94
C ASN A 254 19.05 4.54 -4.51
N ARG A 255 20.36 4.43 -4.28
CA ARG A 255 21.00 4.13 -2.98
C ARG A 255 20.65 2.75 -2.40
N MET A 256 20.18 1.82 -3.21
CA MET A 256 19.80 0.47 -2.81
C MET A 256 20.84 -0.55 -3.27
N THR A 257 21.74 -0.95 -2.38
CA THR A 257 22.66 -2.08 -2.58
C THR A 257 21.94 -3.42 -2.34
N PRO A 258 22.53 -4.59 -2.68
CA PRO A 258 21.95 -5.89 -2.34
C PRO A 258 21.66 -6.03 -0.84
N GLN A 259 22.54 -5.50 0.02
CA GLN A 259 22.33 -5.50 1.47
C GLN A 259 21.15 -4.63 1.88
N ASN A 260 20.97 -3.45 1.25
CA ASN A 260 19.85 -2.57 1.56
C ASN A 260 18.50 -3.12 1.08
N LEU A 261 18.49 -3.94 0.02
CA LEU A 261 17.27 -4.58 -0.51
C LEU A 261 16.85 -5.82 0.27
N ALA A 262 17.80 -6.48 0.95
CA ALA A 262 17.56 -7.69 1.74
C ALA A 262 16.98 -7.42 3.14
N VAL A 263 16.89 -6.15 3.55
CA VAL A 263 16.37 -5.70 4.85
C VAL A 263 14.94 -5.19 4.69
#